data_AF-A0A3D1F0B5-F1
#
_entry.id   AF-A0A3D1F0B5-F1
#
_cell.length_a   1.000
_cell.length_b   1.000
_cell.length_c   1.000
_cell.angle_alpha   90.00
_cell.angle_beta   90.00
_cell.angle_gamma   90.00
#
_symmetry.space_group_name_H-M   'P 1'
#
loop_
_entity.id
_entity.type
_entity.pdbx_description
1 polymer ?
#
loop_
_entity_poly.entity_id
_entity_poly.type
_entity_poly.pdbx_seq_one_letter_code
_entity_poly.pdbx_strand_id
1 'polypeptide(L)'
;MHVWGKKTTICGMLTFLAQESFSHYGPIAVLVMMAIIFAVANLVLTHILGPQKQGDIKGLTYESGMNPIGTTRRRFNVRFYIVAMSFLVIDVEIVFLYPW
;
A
#
# COMPACT_ATOMS: atom_id res chain seq x y z
N MET A 1 -27.31 18.69 -46.30
CA MET A 1 -26.93 17.45 -45.59
C MET A 1 -25.53 17.03 -46.04
N HIS A 2 -24.40 17.49 -45.46
CA HIS A 2 -23.08 16.90 -45.81
C HIS A 2 -21.82 17.34 -44.99
N VAL A 3 -21.87 17.60 -43.67
CA VAL A 3 -20.61 17.98 -42.94
C VAL A 3 -20.40 17.32 -41.56
N TRP A 4 -21.33 16.51 -41.04
CA TRP A 4 -21.28 16.03 -39.65
C TRP A 4 -20.62 14.65 -39.45
N GLY A 5 -19.54 14.34 -40.18
CA GLY A 5 -18.87 13.01 -40.16
C GLY A 5 -17.40 12.99 -39.73
N LYS A 6 -16.70 14.14 -39.73
CA LYS A 6 -15.24 14.17 -39.44
C LYS A 6 -14.87 14.42 -37.98
N LYS A 7 -15.78 14.99 -37.16
CA LYS A 7 -15.46 15.35 -35.76
C LYS A 7 -15.31 14.13 -34.84
N THR A 8 -16.06 13.06 -35.08
CA THR A 8 -16.01 11.82 -34.28
C THR A 8 -14.72 11.03 -34.51
N THR A 9 -14.18 11.03 -35.73
CA THR A 9 -12.91 10.38 -36.05
C THR A 9 -11.72 11.12 -35.47
N ILE A 10 -11.75 12.46 -35.46
CA ILE A 10 -10.68 13.29 -34.88
C ILE A 10 -10.68 13.20 -33.35
N CYS A 11 -11.86 13.15 -32.71
CA CYS A 11 -11.98 12.97 -31.27
C CYS A 11 -11.50 11.56 -30.82
N GLY A 12 -11.84 10.51 -31.59
CA GLY A 12 -11.37 9.15 -31.36
C GLY A 12 -9.87 8.96 -31.59
N MET A 13 -9.31 9.62 -32.61
CA MET A 13 -7.87 9.64 -32.89
C MET A 13 -7.10 10.40 -31.81
N LEU A 14 -7.64 11.51 -31.29
CA LEU A 14 -7.04 12.26 -30.18
C LEU A 14 -7.07 11.48 -28.86
N THR A 15 -8.13 10.71 -28.57
CA THR A 15 -8.14 9.79 -27.41
C THR A 15 -7.19 8.60 -27.57
N PHE A 16 -6.97 8.12 -28.80
CA PHE A 16 -5.99 7.08 -29.11
C PHE A 16 -4.54 7.61 -29.01
N LEU A 17 -4.28 8.85 -29.43
CA LEU A 17 -2.99 9.51 -29.24
C LEU A 17 -2.76 9.94 -27.77
N ALA A 18 -3.82 10.22 -27.00
CA ALA A 18 -3.74 10.47 -25.55
C ALA A 18 -3.52 9.18 -24.72
N GLN A 19 -3.81 8.01 -25.29
CA GLN A 19 -3.57 6.70 -24.68
C GLN A 19 -2.04 6.44 -24.55
N GLU A 20 -1.22 6.91 -25.50
CA GLU A 20 0.18 6.47 -25.65
C GLU A 20 1.19 7.07 -24.63
N SER A 21 0.83 8.05 -23.79
CA SER A 21 1.78 8.64 -22.81
C SER A 21 1.68 8.07 -21.39
N PHE A 22 0.52 7.53 -21.00
CA PHE A 22 0.27 6.95 -19.67
C PHE A 22 0.04 5.42 -19.69
N SER A 23 -0.01 4.81 -20.89
CA SER A 23 -0.38 3.40 -21.07
C SER A 23 0.57 2.38 -20.45
N HIS A 24 1.85 2.71 -20.25
CA HIS A 24 2.81 1.76 -19.68
C HIS A 24 2.64 1.56 -18.17
N TYR A 25 2.14 2.56 -17.44
CA TYR A 25 1.94 2.48 -15.99
C TYR A 25 0.53 2.04 -15.60
N GLY A 26 -0.43 2.07 -16.54
CA GLY A 26 -1.80 1.58 -16.34
C GLY A 26 -1.86 0.15 -15.78
N PRO A 27 -1.13 -0.83 -16.35
CA PRO A 27 -1.07 -2.18 -15.82
C PRO A 27 -0.55 -2.26 -14.37
N ILE A 28 0.44 -1.43 -14.01
CA ILE A 28 1.01 -1.39 -12.65
C ILE A 28 -0.04 -0.89 -11.65
N ALA A 29 -0.76 0.18 -11.99
CA ALA A 29 -1.83 0.70 -11.14
C ALA A 29 -2.94 -0.33 -10.91
N VAL A 30 -3.33 -1.08 -11.96
CA VAL A 30 -4.32 -2.16 -11.86
C VAL A 30 -3.82 -3.28 -10.93
N LEU A 31 -2.55 -3.67 -11.02
CA LEU A 31 -1.96 -4.68 -10.14
C LEU A 31 -1.96 -4.26 -8.67
N VAL A 32 -1.59 -3.01 -8.37
CA VAL A 32 -1.62 -2.47 -7.00
C VAL A 32 -3.05 -2.45 -6.46
N MET A 33 -4.01 -2.01 -7.26
CA MET A 33 -5.43 -2.02 -6.90
C MET A 33 -5.94 -3.44 -6.63
N MET A 34 -5.59 -4.40 -7.49
CA MET A 34 -5.95 -5.80 -7.32
C MET A 34 -5.36 -6.39 -6.03
N ALA A 35 -4.10 -6.08 -5.70
CA ALA A 35 -3.45 -6.53 -4.48
C ALA A 35 -4.13 -5.99 -3.22
N ILE A 36 -4.50 -4.70 -3.22
CA ILE A 36 -5.23 -4.08 -2.11
C ILE A 36 -6.61 -4.70 -1.95
N ILE A 37 -7.37 -4.83 -3.05
CA ILE A 37 -8.71 -5.44 -3.04
C ILE A 37 -8.61 -6.87 -2.53
N PHE A 38 -7.63 -7.65 -2.98
CA PHE A 38 -7.43 -9.01 -2.54
C PHE A 38 -7.12 -9.09 -1.03
N ALA A 39 -6.22 -8.24 -0.52
CA ALA A 39 -5.89 -8.21 0.91
C ALA A 39 -7.12 -7.84 1.77
N VAL A 40 -7.86 -6.81 1.37
CA VAL A 40 -9.07 -6.36 2.09
C VAL A 40 -10.17 -7.42 2.00
N ALA A 41 -10.42 -7.98 0.82
CA ALA A 41 -11.42 -9.02 0.61
C ALA A 41 -11.15 -10.24 1.48
N ASN A 42 -9.89 -10.69 1.57
CA ASN A 42 -9.52 -11.82 2.44
C ASN A 42 -9.72 -11.51 3.92
N LEU A 43 -9.37 -10.29 4.37
CA LEU A 43 -9.59 -9.89 5.77
C LEU A 43 -11.08 -9.83 6.12
N VAL A 44 -11.90 -9.26 5.23
CA VAL A 44 -13.36 -9.19 5.39
C VAL A 44 -13.99 -10.58 5.36
N LEU A 45 -13.58 -11.42 4.41
CA LEU A 45 -14.09 -12.79 4.27
C LEU A 45 -13.75 -13.62 5.51
N THR A 46 -12.52 -13.52 6.01
CA THR A 46 -12.11 -14.20 7.25
C THR A 46 -12.90 -13.70 8.46
N HIS A 47 -13.19 -12.40 8.52
CA HIS A 47 -13.96 -11.81 9.62
C HIS A 47 -15.43 -12.25 9.62
N ILE A 48 -16.04 -12.43 8.44
CA ILE A 48 -17.45 -12.85 8.28
C ILE A 48 -17.59 -14.37 8.44
N LEU A 49 -16.69 -15.17 7.86
CA LEU A 49 -16.76 -16.63 7.92
C LEU A 49 -16.21 -17.20 9.25
N GLY A 50 -15.31 -16.47 9.93
CA GLY A 50 -14.65 -16.93 11.14
C GLY A 50 -15.53 -16.87 12.39
N PRO A 51 -15.43 -17.84 13.32
CA PRO A 51 -16.19 -17.82 14.57
C PRO A 51 -15.73 -16.67 15.47
N GLN A 52 -16.63 -15.70 15.68
CA GLN A 52 -16.38 -14.53 16.53
C GLN A 52 -16.67 -14.83 18.01
N LYS A 53 -15.80 -15.62 18.65
CA LYS A 53 -15.83 -15.78 20.11
C LYS A 53 -15.08 -14.61 20.76
N GLN A 54 -15.85 -13.69 21.34
CA GLN A 54 -15.37 -12.67 22.25
C GLN A 54 -15.40 -13.25 23.66
N GLY A 55 -14.32 -13.09 24.42
CA GLY A 55 -14.22 -13.54 25.80
C GLY A 55 -13.27 -12.65 26.56
N ASP A 56 -13.54 -12.43 27.85
CA ASP A 56 -12.85 -11.45 28.67
C ASP A 56 -11.33 -11.64 28.70
N ILE A 57 -10.85 -12.89 28.59
CA ILE A 57 -9.42 -13.21 28.58
C ILE A 57 -8.78 -12.96 27.21
N LYS A 58 -9.53 -13.11 26.10
CA LYS A 58 -8.98 -13.04 24.74
C LYS A 58 -8.48 -11.64 24.37
N GLY A 59 -9.05 -10.60 24.99
CA GLY A 59 -8.66 -9.20 24.78
C GLY A 59 -7.52 -8.70 25.68
N LEU A 60 -7.06 -9.51 26.63
CA LEU A 60 -6.00 -9.11 27.56
C LEU A 60 -4.62 -9.25 26.91
N THR A 61 -3.68 -8.39 27.35
CA THR A 61 -2.28 -8.49 26.94
C THR A 61 -1.68 -9.82 27.40
N TYR A 62 -0.95 -10.49 26.50
CA TYR A 62 -0.32 -11.77 26.80
C TYR A 62 0.90 -11.59 27.71
N GLU A 63 0.82 -12.16 28.92
CA GLU A 63 1.87 -12.16 29.96
C GLU A 63 1.99 -13.56 30.61
N SER A 64 1.91 -14.61 29.80
CA SER A 64 2.01 -16.02 30.23
C SER A 64 1.06 -16.41 31.40
N GLY A 65 -0.13 -15.78 31.45
CA GLY A 65 -1.14 -16.03 32.48
C GLY A 65 -1.06 -15.11 33.71
N MET A 66 -0.09 -14.19 33.74
CA MET A 66 0.01 -13.15 34.77
C MET A 66 -0.62 -11.83 34.28
N ASN A 67 -1.02 -10.97 35.21
CA ASN A 67 -1.40 -9.61 34.85
C ASN A 67 -0.15 -8.80 34.50
N PRO A 68 -0.20 -7.96 33.44
CA PRO A 68 0.94 -7.13 33.06
C PRO A 68 1.36 -6.23 34.23
N ILE A 69 2.62 -6.35 34.64
CA ILE A 69 3.20 -5.58 35.72
C ILE A 69 4.13 -4.48 35.18
N GLY A 70 3.88 -3.24 35.59
CA GLY A 70 4.74 -2.10 35.27
C GLY A 70 4.32 -1.32 34.01
N THR A 71 5.17 -0.39 33.60
CA THR A 71 4.90 0.55 32.50
C THR A 71 5.56 0.09 31.21
N THR A 72 4.81 0.08 30.10
CA THR A 72 5.32 -0.25 28.75
C THR A 72 6.22 0.82 28.14
N ARG A 73 6.29 2.02 28.75
CA ARG A 73 7.13 3.13 28.26
C ARG A 73 8.57 3.03 28.75
N ARG A 74 9.30 2.05 28.25
CA ARG A 74 10.77 1.97 28.44
C ARG A 74 11.47 2.65 27.27
N ARG A 75 12.69 3.15 27.52
CA ARG A 75 13.54 3.67 26.46
C ARG A 75 13.97 2.51 25.57
N PHE A 76 13.59 2.56 24.30
CA PHE A 76 14.11 1.64 23.31
C PHE A 76 15.61 1.88 23.09
N ASN A 77 16.33 0.83 22.72
CA ASN A 77 17.77 0.93 22.51
C ASN A 77 18.09 1.85 21.32
N VAL A 78 19.10 2.71 21.46
CA VAL A 78 19.56 3.66 20.44
C VAL A 78 19.99 2.95 19.14
N ARG A 79 20.31 1.64 19.20
CA ARG A 79 20.66 0.84 18.03
C ARG A 79 19.63 0.91 16.89
N PHE A 80 18.34 0.98 17.19
CA PHE A 80 17.30 1.13 16.16
C PHE A 80 17.38 2.49 15.43
N TYR A 81 17.76 3.54 16.15
CA TYR A 81 17.94 4.87 15.58
C TYR A 81 19.15 4.92 14.65
N ILE A 82 20.28 4.33 15.04
CA ILE A 82 21.49 4.29 14.20
C ILE A 82 21.18 3.56 12.89
N VAL A 83 20.50 2.41 12.95
CA VAL A 83 20.11 1.66 11.73
C VAL A 83 19.17 2.48 10.84
N ALA A 84 18.16 3.15 11.40
CA ALA A 84 17.23 3.97 10.63
C ALA A 84 17.92 5.19 9.98
N MET A 85 18.80 5.86 10.73
CA MET A 85 19.55 7.02 10.24
C MET A 85 20.55 6.62 9.14
N SER A 86 21.27 5.50 9.32
CA SER A 86 22.15 4.95 8.30
C SER A 86 21.39 4.55 7.03
N PHE A 87 20.22 3.90 7.15
CA PHE A 87 19.39 3.55 5.99
C PHE A 87 18.92 4.80 5.24
N LEU A 88 18.48 5.83 5.96
CA LEU A 88 18.04 7.10 5.35
C LEU A 88 19.18 7.77 4.56
N VAL A 89 20.38 7.84 5.13
CA VAL A 89 21.53 8.44 4.45
C VAL A 89 21.90 7.63 3.19
N ILE A 90 21.96 6.30 3.28
CA ILE A 90 22.30 5.44 2.13
C ILE A 90 21.22 5.53 1.03
N ASP A 91 19.94 5.59 1.39
CA ASP A 91 18.84 5.73 0.43
C ASP A 91 18.97 7.05 -0.36
N VAL A 92 19.30 8.14 0.33
CA VAL A 92 19.59 9.44 -0.30
C VAL A 92 20.85 9.40 -1.16
N GLU A 93 21.93 8.74 -0.71
CA GLU A 93 23.15 8.56 -1.52
C GLU A 93 22.86 7.80 -2.83
N ILE A 94 22.01 6.77 -2.80
CA ILE A 94 21.62 6.02 -4.00
C ILE A 94 20.89 6.92 -5.01
N VAL A 95 20.02 7.82 -4.54
CA VAL A 95 19.34 8.81 -5.40
C VAL A 95 20.34 9.72 -6.11
N PHE A 96 21.48 10.06 -5.47
CA PHE A 96 22.54 10.85 -6.09
C PHE A 96 23.46 10.03 -7.01
N LEU A 97 23.62 8.72 -6.78
CA LEU A 97 24.41 7.83 -7.63
C LEU A 97 23.68 7.40 -8.91
N TYR A 98 22.34 7.30 -8.89
CA TYR A 98 21.54 6.84 -10.03
C TYR A 98 21.62 7.70 -11.31
N PRO A 99 21.74 9.05 -11.25
CA PRO A 99 21.75 9.91 -12.45
C PRO A 99 23.09 10.06 -13.18
N TRP A 100 24.18 9.45 -12.68
CA TRP A 100 25.50 9.41 -13.35
C TRP A 100 25.73 8.05 -14.00
#